data_AF-F3PUP5-F1
#
_entry.id   AF-F3PUP5-F1
#
_cell.length_a   1.000
_cell.length_b   1.000
_cell.length_c   1.000
_cell.angle_alpha   90.00
_cell.angle_beta   90.00
_cell.angle_gamma   90.00
#
_symmetry.space_group_name_H-M   'P 1'
#
loop_
_entity.id
_entity.type
_entity.pdbx_description
1 polymer ?
#
loop_
_entity_poly.entity_id
_entity_poly.type
_entity_poly.pdbx_seq_one_letter_code
_entity_poly.pdbx_strand_id
1 'polypeptide(L)' 'MSKIKPYKESVEKSQTVSEPMVAYGAVERNAEDYLKDIPQDTMQSLVDLAIEDYEMGRCTPHSQMDS' A
#
# COMPACT_ATOMS: atom_id res chain seq x y z
N MET A 1 -30.09 22.81 46.66
CA MET A 1 -29.30 21.57 46.58
C MET A 1 -29.41 21.03 45.16
N SER A 2 -28.54 21.47 44.24
CA SER A 2 -28.59 21.06 42.84
C SER A 2 -28.17 19.58 42.72
N LYS A 3 -29.03 18.73 42.14
CA LYS A 3 -28.71 17.31 41.92
C LYS A 3 -27.79 17.21 40.71
N ILE A 4 -26.48 17.16 40.96
CA ILE A 4 -25.48 16.87 39.92
C ILE A 4 -25.74 15.44 39.46
N LYS A 5 -26.05 15.27 38.17
CA LYS A 5 -26.14 13.93 37.55
C LYS A 5 -24.71 13.41 37.40
N PRO A 6 -24.37 12.19 37.87
CA PRO A 6 -23.06 11.63 37.61
C PRO A 6 -22.91 11.37 36.11
N TYR A 7 -21.74 11.70 35.57
CA TYR A 7 -21.35 11.37 34.21
C TYR A 7 -21.35 9.84 34.08
N LYS A 8 -22.15 9.30 33.16
CA LYS A 8 -22.07 7.88 32.83
C LYS A 8 -20.80 7.68 32.02
N GLU A 9 -19.89 6.86 32.51
CA GLU A 9 -18.83 6.28 31.68
C GLU A 9 -19.49 5.66 30.45
N SER A 10 -19.28 6.30 29.30
CA SER A 10 -19.56 5.67 28.03
C SER A 10 -18.60 4.50 27.92
N VAL A 11 -19.13 3.28 28.05
CA VAL A 11 -18.43 2.08 27.57
C VAL A 11 -18.04 2.41 26.13
N GLU A 12 -16.74 2.53 25.86
CA GLU A 12 -16.24 2.68 24.50
C GLU A 12 -16.84 1.53 23.70
N LYS A 13 -17.86 1.83 22.89
CA LYS A 13 -18.32 0.89 21.89
C LYS A 13 -17.13 0.78 20.96
N SER A 14 -16.44 -0.35 20.99
CA SER A 14 -15.43 -0.70 20.00
C SER A 14 -16.09 -0.51 18.64
N GLN A 15 -15.75 0.60 17.99
CA GLN A 15 -16.26 0.91 16.68
C GLN A 15 -15.43 0.02 15.75
N THR A 16 -15.85 -1.23 15.58
CA THR A 16 -15.35 -2.10 14.52
C THR A 16 -15.83 -1.49 13.22
N VAL A 17 -15.08 -0.51 12.73
CA VAL A 17 -15.13 -0.08 11.34
C VAL A 17 -14.62 -1.27 10.55
N SER A 18 -15.55 -2.12 10.11
CA SER A 18 -15.27 -3.14 9.10
C SER A 18 -15.17 -2.40 7.77
N GLU A 19 -14.05 -1.70 7.54
CA GLU A 19 -13.72 -1.30 6.19
C GLU A 19 -13.57 -2.57 5.36
N PRO A 20 -14.19 -2.66 4.16
CA PRO A 20 -13.93 -3.77 3.27
C PRO A 20 -12.45 -3.72 2.89
N MET A 21 -11.62 -4.48 3.60
CA MET A 21 -10.26 -4.72 3.19
C MET A 21 -10.32 -5.56 1.93
N VAL A 22 -10.18 -4.90 0.77
CA VAL A 22 -9.98 -5.59 -0.50
C VAL A 22 -8.63 -6.29 -0.35
N ALA A 23 -8.67 -7.57 0.00
CA ALA A 23 -7.49 -8.42 -0.04
C ALA A 23 -7.08 -8.52 -1.52
N TYR A 24 -6.11 -7.70 -1.93
CA TYR A 24 -5.43 -7.88 -3.19
C TYR A 24 -4.65 -9.20 -3.10
N GLY A 25 -5.23 -10.27 -3.64
CA GLY A 25 -4.58 -11.58 -3.71
C GLY A 25 -5.39 -12.70 -3.06
N ALA A 26 -6.43 -13.16 -3.74
CA ALA A 26 -6.98 -14.50 -3.48
C ALA A 26 -6.32 -15.58 -4.36
N VAL A 27 -5.43 -15.19 -5.27
CA VAL A 27 -4.70 -16.10 -6.15
C VAL A 27 -3.22 -15.83 -5.99
N GLU A 28 -2.50 -16.80 -5.41
CA GLU A 28 -1.04 -16.90 -5.55
C GLU A 28 -0.73 -17.06 -7.03
N ARG A 29 -0.58 -15.94 -7.74
CA ARG A 29 0.02 -15.93 -9.06
C ARG A 29 1.50 -15.71 -8.90
N ASN A 30 2.27 -16.44 -9.68
CA ASN A 30 3.70 -16.22 -9.76
C ASN A 30 3.96 -14.82 -10.35
N ALA A 31 4.98 -14.11 -9.83
CA ALA A 31 5.45 -12.84 -10.36
C ALA A 31 5.67 -12.91 -11.88
N GLU A 32 6.18 -14.04 -12.40
CA GLU A 32 6.40 -14.22 -13.83
C GLU A 32 5.10 -14.17 -14.66
N ASP A 33 3.97 -14.58 -14.11
CA ASP A 33 2.70 -14.55 -14.85
C ASP A 33 2.14 -13.13 -14.94
N TYR A 34 2.38 -12.29 -13.92
CA TYR A 34 2.08 -10.87 -14.01
C TYR A 34 2.94 -10.16 -15.05
N LEU A 35 4.23 -10.52 -15.15
CA LEU A 35 5.14 -9.92 -16.14
C LEU A 35 4.73 -10.24 -17.58
N LYS A 36 4.18 -11.44 -17.83
CA LYS A 36 3.66 -11.82 -19.15
C LYS A 36 2.38 -11.06 -19.54
N ASP A 37 1.58 -10.66 -18.56
CA ASP A 37 0.33 -9.93 -18.79
C ASP A 37 0.57 -8.45 -19.15
N ILE A 38 1.79 -7.92 -18.95
CA ILE A 38 2.13 -6.54 -19.28
C ILE A 38 2.37 -6.40 -20.79
N PRO A 39 1.68 -5.47 -21.49
CA PRO A 39 1.95 -5.20 -22.90
C PRO A 39 3.40 -4.76 -23.12
N GLN A 40 4.00 -5.20 -24.23
CA GLN A 40 5.39 -4.90 -24.54
C GLN A 40 5.70 -3.40 -24.55
N ASP A 41 4.83 -2.58 -25.15
CA ASP A 41 5.01 -1.12 -25.20
C ASP A 41 4.97 -0.47 -23.81
N THR A 42 4.13 -1.01 -22.92
CA THR A 42 4.08 -0.58 -21.52
C THR A 42 5.35 -0.97 -20.79
N MET A 43 5.84 -2.19 -20.97
CA MET A 43 7.12 -2.63 -20.38
C MET A 43 8.27 -1.74 -20.84
N GLN A 44 8.33 -1.41 -22.12
CA GLN A 44 9.35 -0.51 -22.67
C GLN A 44 9.28 0.88 -22.01
N SER A 45 8.07 1.44 -21.91
CA SER A 45 7.87 2.76 -21.27
C SER A 45 8.28 2.77 -19.79
N LEU A 46 8.03 1.67 -19.07
CA LEU A 46 8.43 1.51 -17.67
C LEU A 46 9.96 1.46 -17.52
N VAL A 47 10.65 0.79 -18.45
CA VAL A 47 12.12 0.75 -18.48
C VAL A 47 12.69 2.14 -18.75
N ASP A 48 12.16 2.85 -19.75
CA ASP A 48 12.64 4.19 -20.11
C ASP A 48 12.46 5.17 -18.94
N LEU A 49 11.32 5.12 -18.25
CA LEU A 49 11.05 5.93 -17.06
C LEU A 49 12.03 5.61 -15.92
N ALA A 50 12.30 4.32 -15.68
CA ALA A 50 13.22 3.91 -14.62
C ALA A 50 14.65 4.41 -14.88
N ILE A 51 15.08 4.46 -16.15
CA ILE A 51 16.36 5.05 -16.55
C ILE A 51 16.35 6.55 -16.28
N GLU A 52 15.30 7.25 -16.68
CA GLU A 52 15.17 8.70 -16.45
C GLU A 52 15.22 9.04 -14.95
N ASP A 53 14.48 8.30 -14.12
CA ASP A 53 14.47 8.49 -12.67
C ASP A 53 15.86 8.19 -12.05
N TYR A 54 16.59 7.20 -12.58
CA TYR A 54 17.96 6.92 -12.17
C TYR A 54 18.90 8.09 -12.50
N GLU A 55 18.82 8.62 -13.73
CA GLU A 55 19.60 9.79 -14.15
C GLU A 55 19.27 11.05 -13.34
N MET A 56 18.03 11.20 -12.90
CA MET A 56 17.59 12.27 -12.00
C MET A 56 18.00 12.03 -10.53
N GLY A 57 18.65 10.92 -10.20
CA GLY A 57 19.07 10.58 -8.84
C GLY A 57 17.91 10.26 -7.89
N ARG A 58 16.77 9.82 -8.44
CA ARG A 58 15.57 9.46 -7.66
C ARG A 58 15.56 8.00 -7.22
N CYS A 59 16.43 7.18 -7.78
CA CYS A 59 16.57 5.77 -7.44
C CYS A 59 17.60 5.56 -6.33
N THR A 60 17.30 4.64 -5.40
CA THR A 60 18.28 4.15 -4.42
C THR A 60 19.15 3.08 -5.06
N PRO A 61 20.49 3.23 -5.08
CA PRO A 61 21.39 2.19 -5.54
C PRO A 61 21.19 0.91 -4.74
N HIS A 62 21.25 -0.25 -5.40
CA HIS A 62 21.08 -1.54 -4.73
C HIS A 62 22.07 -1.73 -3.55
N SER A 63 23.29 -1.19 -3.67
CA SER A 63 24.29 -1.18 -2.60
C SER A 63 23.88 -0.45 -1.31
N GLN A 64 22.81 0.35 -1.35
CA GLN A 64 22.27 1.06 -0.20
C GLN A 64 21.00 0.40 0.38
N MET A 65 20.53 -0.71 -0.20
CA MET A 65 19.29 -1.38 0.24
C MET A 65 19.54 -2.35 1.41
N ASP A 66 20.77 -2.84 1.59
CA ASP A 66 21.13 -3.82 2.64
C ASP A 66 21.63 -3.16 3.95
N SER A 67 21.28 -1.89 4.21
CA SER A 67 21.71 -1.13 5.41
C SER A 67 20.68 -1.14 6.52
#